data_AF-A0A839TCW5-F1
#
_entry.id   AF-A0A839TCW5-F1
#
_cell.length_a   1.000
_cell.length_b   1.000
_cell.length_c   1.000
_cell.angle_alpha   90.00
_cell.angle_beta   90.00
_cell.angle_gamma   90.00
#
_symmetry.space_group_name_H-M   'P 1'
#
loop_
_entity.id
_entity.type
_entity.pdbx_description
1 polymer ?
#
loop_
_entity_poly.entity_id
_entity_poly.type
_entity_poly.pdbx_seq_one_letter_code
_entity_poly.pdbx_strand_id
1 'polypeptide(L)' 'MGSVEVLLAGSRVGELVSVPRRGTYFAYDEQWLATGFNLSPLNMAFGSAPQAAPDPHLFDGLMGIRCRLLAGWLGHAANG' A
#
# COMPACT_ATOMS: atom_id res chain seq x y z
N MET A 1 12.71 4.50 -11.95
CA MET A 1 11.77 3.73 -11.12
C MET A 1 11.65 4.48 -9.81
N GLY A 2 10.44 4.85 -9.39
CA GLY A 2 10.23 5.55 -8.13
C GLY A 2 9.64 4.61 -7.11
N SER A 3 10.14 4.65 -5.88
CA SER A 3 9.50 4.03 -4.73
C SER A 3 9.06 5.09 -3.72
N VAL A 4 8.01 4.78 -2.97
CA VAL A 4 7.44 5.65 -1.95
C VAL A 4 7.27 4.84 -0.67
N GLU A 5 7.77 5.39 0.44
CA GLU A 5 7.56 4.78 1.75
C GLU A 5 6.12 5.01 2.23
N VAL A 6 5.55 3.95 2.79
CA VAL A 6 4.23 3.99 3.41
C VAL A 6 4.42 4.04 4.92
N LEU A 7 3.95 5.12 5.54
CA LEU A 7 4.01 5.33 6.97
C LEU A 7 2.60 5.31 7.57
N LEU A 8 2.44 4.71 8.75
CA LEU A 8 1.24 4.80 9.57
C LEU A 8 1.64 5.34 10.95
N ALA A 9 1.06 6.46 11.34
CA ALA A 9 1.37 7.15 12.61
C ALA A 9 2.89 7.38 12.84
N GLY A 10 3.66 7.56 11.77
CA GLY A 10 5.11 7.75 11.82
C GLY A 10 5.94 6.46 11.81
N SER A 11 5.31 5.29 11.92
CA SER A 11 5.98 3.99 11.76
C SER A 11 5.97 3.55 10.31
N ARG A 12 7.09 2.98 9.84
CA ARG A 12 7.19 2.41 8.49
C ARG A 12 6.38 1.13 8.42
N VAL A 13 5.46 1.07 7.46
CA VAL A 13 4.61 -0.09 7.23
C VAL A 13 5.07 -0.90 6.03
N GLY A 14 5.66 -0.24 5.03
CA GLY A 14 6.12 -0.89 3.83
C GLY A 14 6.55 0.09 2.76
N GLU A 15 6.77 -0.44 1.56
CA GLU A 15 7.17 0.32 0.39
C GLU A 15 6.20 0.07 -0.76
N LEU A 16 6.00 1.13 -1.54
CA LEU A 16 5.18 1.13 -2.72
C LEU A 16 6.04 1.43 -3.95
N VAL A 17 6.01 0.56 -4.95
CA VAL A 17 6.84 0.65 -6.16
C VAL A 17 5.94 0.70 -7.38
N SER A 18 6.03 1.78 -8.15
CA SER A 18 5.35 1.89 -9.44
C SER A 18 6.28 1.49 -10.58
N VAL A 19 5.88 0.46 -11.32
CA VAL A 19 6.62 -0.05 -12.47
C VAL A 19 5.87 0.32 -13.75
N PRO A 20 6.47 1.14 -14.64
CA PRO A 20 5.83 1.56 -15.88
C PRO A 20 5.30 0.36 -16.67
N ARG A 21 4.04 0.42 -17.11
CA ARG A 21 3.33 -0.64 -17.87
C ARG A 21 3.14 -1.98 -17.16
N ARG A 22 3.57 -2.13 -15.90
CA ARG A 22 3.33 -3.32 -15.06
C ARG A 22 2.36 -3.07 -13.92
N GLY A 23 2.27 -1.83 -13.46
CA GLY A 23 1.38 -1.42 -12.38
C GLY A 23 2.15 -1.09 -11.11
N THR A 24 1.42 -1.09 -10.00
CA THR A 24 1.92 -0.65 -8.70
C THR A 24 1.92 -1.81 -7.72
N TYR A 25 3.01 -1.95 -6.97
CA TYR A 25 3.24 -3.04 -6.04
C TYR A 25 3.48 -2.51 -4.64
N PHE A 26 3.02 -3.25 -3.64
CA PHE A 26 3.27 -2.98 -2.24
C PHE A 26 3.96 -4.17 -1.57
N ALA A 27 4.93 -3.91 -0.70
CA ALA A 27 5.55 -4.90 0.17
C ALA A 27 5.58 -4.37 1.60
N TYR A 28 5.20 -5.21 2.57
CA TYR A 28 5.32 -4.86 3.97
C TYR A 28 6.78 -4.79 4.41
N ASP A 29 7.06 -3.85 5.31
CA ASP A 29 8.33 -3.79 6.05
C ASP A 29 8.39 -4.94 7.06
N GLU A 30 9.55 -5.56 7.21
CA GLU A 30 9.73 -6.71 8.10
C GLU A 30 9.43 -6.36 9.57
N GLN A 31 9.74 -5.14 10.00
CA GLN A 31 9.47 -4.69 11.36
C GLN A 31 7.98 -4.51 11.60
N TRP A 32 7.24 -4.07 10.57
CA TRP A 32 5.78 -4.01 10.62
C TRP A 32 5.16 -5.41 10.63
N LEU A 33 5.69 -6.37 9.87
CA LEU A 33 5.22 -7.76 9.93
C LEU A 33 5.39 -8.37 11.32
N ALA A 34 6.45 -8.00 12.04
CA ALA A 34 6.74 -8.53 13.37
C ALA A 34 5.84 -7.96 14.48
N THR A 35 5.36 -6.73 14.33
CA THR A 35 4.73 -5.97 15.44
C THR A 35 3.37 -5.34 15.11
N GLY A 36 3.09 -5.19 13.82
CA GLY A 36 1.91 -4.52 13.30
C GLY A 36 0.79 -5.48 12.94
N PHE A 37 -0.05 -5.05 12.02
CA PHE A 37 -1.21 -5.78 11.55
C PHE A 37 -1.38 -5.63 10.04
N ASN A 38 -2.18 -6.51 9.46
CA ASN A 38 -2.52 -6.44 8.05
C ASN A 38 -3.44 -5.24 7.79
N LEU A 39 -2.99 -4.30 6.96
CA LEU A 39 -3.72 -3.10 6.58
C LEU A 39 -5.00 -3.39 5.79
N SER A 40 -5.05 -4.51 5.06
CA SER A 40 -6.22 -4.93 4.27
C SER A 40 -6.35 -6.46 4.25
N PRO A 41 -6.83 -7.08 5.34
CA PRO A 41 -6.91 -8.54 5.47
C PRO A 41 -7.71 -9.25 4.37
N LEU A 42 -8.60 -8.52 3.70
CA LEU A 42 -9.45 -9.05 2.64
C LEU A 42 -8.79 -9.01 1.26
N ASN A 43 -7.84 -8.09 1.04
CA ASN A 43 -7.30 -7.79 -0.29
C ASN A 43 -5.79 -7.98 -0.39
N MET A 44 -5.10 -8.25 0.73
CA MET A 44 -3.65 -8.32 0.80
C MET A 44 -3.20 -9.41 1.77
N ALA A 45 -2.20 -10.18 1.36
CA ALA A 45 -1.49 -11.09 2.25
C ALA A 45 -0.58 -10.30 3.20
N PHE A 46 -0.51 -10.73 4.45
CA PHE A 46 0.40 -10.15 5.43
C PHE A 46 1.80 -10.77 5.27
N GLY A 47 2.62 -10.18 4.39
CA GLY A 47 3.95 -10.70 4.08
C GLY A 47 4.83 -9.71 3.32
N SER A 48 6.13 -10.01 3.25
CA SER A 48 7.15 -9.15 2.63
C SER A 48 7.24 -9.27 1.12
N ALA A 49 6.56 -10.26 0.52
CA ALA A 49 6.53 -10.42 -0.92
C ALA A 49 5.79 -9.22 -1.57
N PRO A 50 6.31 -8.66 -2.69
CA PRO A 50 5.61 -7.64 -3.44
C PRO A 50 4.26 -8.15 -3.96
N GLN A 51 3.22 -7.39 -3.70
CA GLN A 51 1.84 -7.70 -4.09
C GLN A 51 1.30 -6.58 -4.96
N ALA A 52 0.65 -6.94 -6.07
CA ALA A 52 0.06 -5.96 -6.96
C ALA A 52 -1.12 -5.26 -6.27
N ALA A 53 -1.20 -3.94 -6.43
CA ALA A 53 -2.38 -3.20 -6.03
C ALA A 53 -3.56 -3.61 -6.92
N PRO A 54 -4.74 -3.90 -6.34
CA PRO A 54 -5.91 -4.33 -7.11
C PRO A 54 -6.43 -3.24 -8.06
N ASP A 55 -6.13 -1.97 -7.78
CA ASP A 55 -6.40 -0.85 -8.68
C ASP A 55 -5.08 -0.09 -9.02
N PRO A 56 -4.65 -0.08 -10.29
CA PRO A 56 -3.47 0.67 -10.72
C PRO A 56 -3.64 2.19 -10.68
N HIS A 57 -4.88 2.71 -10.71
CA HIS A 57 -5.17 4.15 -10.65
C HIS A 57 -5.25 4.71 -9.24
N LEU A 58 -5.15 3.86 -8.22
CA LEU A 58 -5.20 4.28 -6.82
C LEU A 58 -4.10 5.30 -6.44
N PHE A 59 -3.07 5.42 -7.28
CA PHE A 59 -1.90 6.26 -7.09
C PHE A 59 -1.70 7.32 -8.18
N ASP A 60 -2.61 7.42 -9.16
CA ASP A 60 -2.44 8.27 -10.37
C ASP A 60 -2.60 9.79 -10.10
N GLY A 61 -2.54 10.21 -8.84
CA GLY A 61 -2.57 11.61 -8.39
C GLY A 61 -1.50 11.96 -7.37
N LEU A 62 -0.45 11.15 -7.21
CA LEU A 62 0.50 11.27 -6.10
C LEU A 62 1.56 12.39 -6.23
N MET A 63 1.21 13.51 -6.86
CA MET A 63 1.96 14.76 -6.74
C MET A 63 1.23 15.71 -5.78
N GLY A 64 1.24 15.38 -4.48
CA GLY A 64 0.93 16.38 -3.46
C GLY A 64 0.23 15.94 -2.18
N ILE A 65 -0.25 14.70 -2.06
CA ILE A 65 -1.11 14.32 -0.93
C ILE A 65 -0.48 13.22 -0.08
N ARG A 66 0.36 13.63 0.88
CA ARG A 66 0.53 12.91 2.15
C ARG A 66 -0.88 12.68 2.73
N CYS A 67 -1.23 11.43 3.05
CA CYS A 67 -2.42 11.03 3.82
C CYS A 67 -3.76 10.67 3.12
N ARG A 68 -3.91 10.68 1.78
CA ARG A 68 -5.17 10.15 1.14
C ARG A 68 -5.05 8.71 0.59
N LEU A 69 -3.87 8.12 0.69
CA LEU A 69 -3.59 6.80 0.13
C LEU A 69 -4.21 5.62 0.87
N LEU A 70 -4.46 5.77 2.17
CA LEU A 70 -5.05 4.69 2.97
C LEU A 70 -6.55 4.50 2.63
N ALA A 71 -7.25 5.56 2.20
CA ALA A 71 -8.68 5.52 1.95
C ALA A 71 -9.05 4.75 0.67
N GLY A 72 -8.21 4.76 -0.37
CA GLY A 72 -8.45 3.96 -1.58
C GLY A 72 -8.30 2.45 -1.33
N TRP A 73 -7.32 2.05 -0.52
CA TRP A 73 -7.10 0.64 -0.13
C TRP A 73 -8.11 0.10 0.88
N LEU A 74 -8.63 0.96 1.78
CA LEU A 74 -9.70 0.61 2.73
C LEU A 74 -11.12 0.74 2.11
N GLY A 75 -11.26 1.46 1.00
CA GLY A 75 -12.52 2.06 0.55
C GLY A 75 -13.46 1.22 -0.31
N HIS A 76 -13.27 -0.09 -0.41
CA HIS A 76 -14.24 -1.00 -1.06
C HIS A 76 -14.80 -2.09 -0.13
N ALA A 77 -14.50 -2.03 1.18
CA ALA A 77 -15.02 -2.98 2.17
C ALA A 77 -16.26 -2.48 2.95
N ALA A 78 -16.87 -1.35 2.54
CA ALA A 78 -17.99 -0.73 3.27
C ALA A 78 -19.27 -0.54 2.43
N ASN A 79 -19.49 -1.33 1.38
CA ASN A 79 -20.82 -1.42 0.77
C ASN A 79 -21.07 -2.84 0.25
N GLY A 80 -21.86 -3.58 1.04
CA GLY A 80 -22.23 -4.98 0.87
C GLY A 80 -22.85 -5.47 2.16
#